data_AF-A0AB37UZG6-F1
#
_entry.id   AF-A0AB37UZG6-F1
#
_cell.length_a   1.000
_cell.length_b   1.000
_cell.length_c   1.000
_cell.angle_alpha   90.00
_cell.angle_beta   90.00
_cell.angle_gamma   90.00
#
_symmetry.space_group_name_H-M   'P 1'
#
loop_
_entity.id
_entity.type
_entity.pdbx_description
1 polymer ?
#
loop_
_entity_poly.entity_id
_entity_poly.type
_entity_poly.pdbx_seq_one_letter_code
_entity_poly.pdbx_strand_id
1 'polypeptide(L)'
;MKKFASVLVQLKTLALEKIEQKLESKRLELQQNEQQILNKQMDLSAFKNPDLGGMSLFLQTQQLKSALRMEIEYYQQESEILHESLKMLEKDYLLANQELEKAKIILEKEKQKEKEILEKKEQALLDENAMILHWQKEGLHA
;
A
#
# COMPACT_ATOMS: atom_id res chain seq x y z
N MET A 1 17.56 4.84 24.45
CA MET A 1 17.22 4.55 23.04
C MET A 1 15.90 3.75 22.87
N LYS A 2 14.93 3.85 23.79
CA LYS A 2 13.83 2.87 23.92
C LYS A 2 12.67 2.93 22.91
N LYS A 3 12.70 3.82 21.90
CA LYS A 3 11.54 4.03 21.01
C LYS A 3 11.88 4.05 19.52
N PHE A 4 13.14 3.94 19.15
CA PHE A 4 13.55 4.21 17.76
C PHE A 4 13.01 3.15 16.79
N ALA A 5 13.17 1.85 17.07
CA ALA A 5 12.65 0.80 16.19
C ALA A 5 11.12 0.77 16.13
N SER A 6 10.44 1.06 17.24
CA SER A 6 8.97 1.16 17.25
C SER A 6 8.47 2.32 16.40
N VAL A 7 9.11 3.49 16.50
CA VAL A 7 8.80 4.67 15.68
C VAL A 7 9.12 4.39 14.21
N LEU A 8 10.23 3.70 13.92
CA LEU A 8 10.59 3.31 12.56
C LEU A 8 9.52 2.41 11.94
N VAL A 9 9.03 1.40 12.66
CA VAL A 9 7.93 0.55 12.19
C VAL A 9 6.67 1.38 11.93
N GLN A 10 6.27 2.25 12.86
CA GLN A 10 5.10 3.12 12.67
C GLN A 10 5.22 4.02 11.44
N LEU A 11 6.39 4.64 11.22
CA LEU A 11 6.64 5.48 10.06
C LEU A 11 6.57 4.68 8.74
N LYS A 12 7.11 3.46 8.73
CA LYS A 12 7.08 2.59 7.55
C LYS A 12 5.68 2.05 7.27
N THR A 13 4.90 1.73 8.30
CA THR A 13 3.48 1.36 8.16
C THR A 13 2.69 2.51 7.55
N LEU A 14 2.82 3.74 8.08
CA LEU A 14 2.12 4.91 7.54
C LEU A 14 2.53 5.21 6.08
N ALA A 15 3.80 5.01 5.73
CA ALA A 15 4.25 5.17 4.36
C ALA A 15 3.62 4.13 3.43
N LEU A 16 3.47 2.89 3.88
CA LEU A 16 2.82 1.81 3.13
C LEU A 16 1.32 2.09 2.93
N GLU A 17 0.61 2.49 3.99
CA GLU A 17 -0.81 2.87 3.93
C GLU A 17 -1.07 3.99 2.90
N LYS A 18 -0.18 4.99 2.83
CA LYS A 18 -0.28 6.05 1.82
C LYS A 18 -0.11 5.53 0.39
N ILE A 19 0.71 4.50 0.18
CA ILE A 19 0.87 3.87 -1.13
C ILE A 19 -0.38 3.06 -1.47
N GLU A 20 -0.95 2.33 -0.50
CA GLU A 20 -2.19 1.57 -0.67
C GLU A 20 -3.37 2.47 -1.05
N GLN A 21 -3.55 3.60 -0.35
CA GLN A 21 -4.59 4.57 -0.67
C GLN A 21 -4.44 5.13 -2.10
N LYS A 22 -3.20 5.40 -2.54
CA LYS A 22 -2.94 5.84 -3.91
C LYS A 22 -3.21 4.75 -4.93
N LEU A 23 -2.88 3.49 -4.64
CA LEU A 23 -3.18 2.34 -5.50
C LEU A 23 -4.69 2.18 -5.66
N GLU A 24 -5.43 2.25 -4.56
CA GLU A 24 -6.89 2.14 -4.58
C GLU A 24 -7.53 3.26 -5.41
N SER A 25 -7.12 4.51 -5.18
CA SER A 25 -7.62 5.65 -5.94
C SER A 25 -7.36 5.50 -7.45
N LYS A 26 -6.16 5.09 -7.84
CA LYS A 26 -5.81 4.91 -9.27
C LYS A 26 -6.51 3.72 -9.90
N ARG A 27 -6.74 2.64 -9.15
CA ARG A 27 -7.54 1.49 -9.62
C ARG A 27 -8.99 1.88 -9.85
N LEU A 28 -9.56 2.71 -8.97
CA LEU A 28 -10.90 3.25 -9.16
C LEU A 28 -10.99 4.14 -10.41
N GLU A 29 -10.00 5.01 -10.61
CA GLU A 29 -9.91 5.87 -11.80
C GLU A 29 -9.83 5.03 -13.10
N LEU A 30 -9.01 3.97 -13.09
CA LEU A 30 -8.92 3.04 -14.22
C LEU A 30 -10.28 2.36 -14.51
N GLN A 31 -10.97 1.88 -13.48
CA GLN A 31 -12.30 1.28 -13.64
C GLN A 31 -13.32 2.27 -14.20
N GLN A 32 -13.26 3.54 -13.79
CA GLN A 32 -14.12 4.58 -14.33
C GLN A 32 -13.84 4.81 -15.82
N ASN A 33 -12.56 4.83 -16.22
CA ASN A 33 -12.17 4.96 -17.62
C ASN A 33 -12.61 3.78 -18.47
N GLU A 34 -12.44 2.55 -17.98
CA GLU A 34 -12.94 1.34 -18.64
C GLU A 34 -14.46 1.40 -18.85
N GLN A 35 -15.21 1.87 -17.85
CA GLN A 35 -16.65 2.06 -17.96
C GLN A 35 -17.01 3.14 -18.99
N GLN A 36 -16.27 4.25 -19.04
CA GLN A 36 -16.49 5.31 -20.03
C GLN A 36 -16.23 4.83 -21.46
N ILE A 37 -15.18 4.03 -21.66
CA ILE A 37 -14.88 3.40 -22.95
C ILE A 37 -16.03 2.48 -23.36
N LEU A 38 -16.48 1.61 -22.46
CA LEU A 38 -17.55 0.66 -22.75
C LEU A 38 -18.87 1.36 -23.11
N ASN A 39 -19.24 2.39 -22.35
CA ASN A 39 -20.45 3.18 -22.63
C ASN A 39 -20.37 3.84 -24.02
N LYS A 40 -19.25 4.48 -24.36
CA LYS A 40 -19.07 5.13 -25.65
C LYS A 40 -18.99 4.14 -26.81
N GLN A 41 -18.42 2.96 -26.58
CA GLN A 41 -18.44 1.87 -27.56
C GLN A 41 -19.87 1.37 -27.81
N MET A 42 -20.69 1.26 -26.75
CA MET A 42 -22.12 0.95 -26.89
C MET A 42 -22.85 2.04 -27.69
N ASP A 43 -22.64 3.32 -27.38
CA ASP A 43 -23.23 4.43 -28.14
C ASP A 43 -22.84 4.36 -29.62
N LEU A 44 -21.55 4.16 -29.89
CA LEU A 44 -21.02 4.03 -31.25
C LEU A 44 -21.63 2.84 -32.01
N SER A 45 -21.88 1.72 -31.31
CA SER A 45 -22.53 0.54 -31.88
C SER A 45 -24.02 0.76 -32.17
N ALA A 46 -24.67 1.62 -31.37
CA ALA A 46 -26.09 1.97 -31.53
C ALA A 46 -26.33 2.91 -32.72
N PHE A 47 -25.32 3.68 -33.15
CA PHE A 47 -25.43 4.55 -34.32
C PHE A 47 -25.56 3.75 -35.63
N LYS A 48 -26.80 3.56 -36.08
CA LYS A 48 -27.11 3.13 -37.44
C LYS A 48 -26.94 4.29 -38.42
N ASN A 49 -26.49 3.98 -39.64
CA ASN A 49 -26.53 4.99 -40.70
C ASN A 49 -28.02 5.27 -41.03
N PRO A 50 -28.39 6.52 -41.34
CA PRO A 50 -29.77 6.81 -41.71
C PRO A 50 -30.16 6.07 -42.98
N ASP A 51 -31.23 5.28 -42.95
CA ASP A 51 -31.79 4.61 -44.14
C ASP A 51 -32.46 5.63 -45.10
N LEU A 52 -32.91 6.75 -44.54
CA LEU A 52 -33.50 7.88 -45.25
C LEU A 52 -32.95 9.18 -44.63
N GLY A 53 -32.64 10.15 -45.49
CA GLY A 53 -32.05 11.43 -45.09
C GLY A 53 -31.04 11.92 -46.11
N GLY A 54 -31.04 13.22 -46.41
CA GLY A 54 -30.10 13.80 -47.35
C GLY A 54 -28.64 13.72 -46.87
N MET A 55 -27.71 14.03 -47.77
CA MET A 55 -26.25 14.03 -47.51
C MET A 55 -25.85 14.72 -46.20
N SER A 56 -26.57 15.78 -45.80
CA SER A 56 -26.32 16.49 -44.53
C SER A 56 -26.49 15.61 -43.29
N LEU A 57 -27.53 14.78 -43.20
CA LEU A 57 -27.77 13.90 -42.05
C LEU A 57 -26.73 12.78 -41.97
N PHE A 58 -26.32 12.26 -43.13
CA PHE A 58 -25.22 11.30 -43.22
C PHE A 58 -23.91 11.91 -42.68
N LEU A 59 -23.54 13.11 -43.15
CA LEU A 59 -22.33 13.80 -42.69
C LEU A 59 -22.35 14.09 -41.19
N GLN A 60 -23.47 14.55 -40.64
CA GLN A 60 -23.64 14.75 -39.19
C GLN A 60 -23.46 13.44 -38.41
N THR A 61 -24.03 12.34 -38.90
CA THR A 61 -23.87 11.01 -38.27
C THR A 61 -22.40 10.56 -38.29
N GLN A 62 -21.68 10.77 -39.38
CA GLN A 62 -20.24 10.45 -39.45
C GLN A 62 -19.42 11.33 -38.50
N GLN A 63 -19.74 12.62 -38.38
CA GLN A 63 -19.07 13.52 -37.43
C GLN A 63 -19.25 13.06 -35.98
N LEU A 64 -20.48 12.67 -35.58
CA LEU A 64 -20.75 12.15 -34.24
C LEU A 64 -20.00 10.84 -33.98
N LYS A 65 -19.98 9.91 -34.94
CA LYS A 65 -19.17 8.68 -34.85
C LYS A 65 -17.69 8.97 -34.70
N SER A 66 -17.17 9.95 -35.44
CA SER A 66 -15.76 10.36 -35.34
C SER A 66 -15.44 10.97 -33.98
N ALA A 67 -16.33 11.81 -33.45
CA ALA A 67 -16.17 12.39 -32.11
C ALA A 67 -16.09 11.31 -31.02
N LEU A 68 -17.02 10.34 -31.06
CA LEU A 68 -17.01 9.22 -30.13
C LEU A 68 -15.74 8.36 -30.22
N ARG A 69 -15.20 8.15 -31.43
CA ARG A 69 -13.92 7.44 -31.60
C ARG A 69 -12.76 8.18 -30.96
N MET A 70 -12.68 9.49 -31.14
CA MET A 70 -11.63 10.30 -30.50
C MET A 70 -11.75 10.27 -28.98
N GLU A 71 -12.97 10.33 -28.43
CA GLU A 71 -13.19 10.21 -26.99
C GLU A 71 -12.79 8.83 -26.45
N ILE A 72 -13.13 7.75 -27.17
CA ILE A 72 -12.69 6.39 -26.81
C ILE A 72 -11.16 6.31 -26.80
N GLU A 73 -10.50 6.80 -27.85
CA GLU A 73 -9.04 6.81 -27.96
C GLU A 73 -8.40 7.61 -26.83
N TYR A 74 -8.98 8.75 -26.46
CA TYR A 74 -8.54 9.55 -25.32
C TYR A 74 -8.56 8.75 -24.01
N TYR A 75 -9.68 8.10 -23.68
CA TYR A 75 -9.76 7.29 -22.45
C TYR A 75 -8.87 6.05 -22.51
N GLN A 76 -8.61 5.49 -23.69
CA GLN A 76 -7.66 4.38 -23.86
C GLN A 76 -6.24 4.82 -23.56
N GLN A 77 -5.81 5.96 -24.08
CA GLN A 77 -4.49 6.54 -23.78
C GLN A 77 -4.35 6.87 -22.29
N GLU A 78 -5.38 7.45 -21.68
CA GLU A 78 -5.38 7.74 -20.24
C GLU A 78 -5.29 6.44 -19.41
N SER A 79 -5.99 5.38 -19.82
CA SER A 79 -5.93 4.06 -19.19
C SER A 79 -4.54 3.44 -19.29
N GLU A 80 -3.86 3.57 -20.43
CA GLU A 80 -2.48 3.11 -20.60
C GLU A 80 -1.52 3.84 -19.65
N ILE A 81 -1.61 5.17 -19.57
CA ILE A 81 -0.81 5.98 -18.64
C ILE A 81 -1.08 5.58 -17.19
N LEU A 82 -2.35 5.37 -16.83
CA LEU A 82 -2.73 4.91 -15.49
C LEU A 82 -2.18 3.51 -15.20
N HIS A 83 -2.18 2.61 -16.18
CA HIS A 83 -1.65 1.26 -16.03
C HIS A 83 -0.13 1.27 -15.77
N GLU A 84 0.62 2.08 -16.51
CA GLU A 84 2.05 2.29 -16.26
C GLU A 84 2.31 2.89 -14.87
N SER A 85 1.51 3.89 -14.49
CA SER A 85 1.59 4.52 -13.17
C SER A 85 1.30 3.52 -12.04
N LEU A 86 0.29 2.67 -12.19
CA LEU A 86 -0.06 1.60 -11.25
C LEU A 86 1.08 0.59 -11.11
N LYS A 87 1.67 0.14 -12.23
CA LYS A 87 2.79 -0.80 -12.21
C LYS A 87 3.99 -0.25 -11.44
N MET A 88 4.29 1.04 -11.59
CA MET A 88 5.35 1.69 -10.82
C MET A 88 5.00 1.76 -9.33
N LEU A 89 3.75 2.11 -9.00
CA LEU A 89 3.29 2.20 -7.63
C LEU A 89 3.23 0.83 -6.91
N GLU A 90 2.92 -0.24 -7.63
CA GLU A 90 2.97 -1.62 -7.11
C GLU A 90 4.40 -2.07 -6.79
N LYS A 91 5.37 -1.63 -7.61
CA LYS A 91 6.79 -1.85 -7.32
C LYS A 91 7.21 -1.08 -6.06
N ASP A 92 6.79 0.18 -5.93
CA ASP A 92 7.07 0.98 -4.73
C ASP A 92 6.44 0.36 -3.48
N TYR A 93 5.21 -0.15 -3.59
CA TYR A 93 4.53 -0.89 -2.52
C TYR A 93 5.35 -2.11 -2.07
N LEU A 94 5.82 -2.92 -3.03
CA LEU A 94 6.63 -4.09 -2.72
C LEU A 94 7.92 -3.72 -1.96
N LEU A 95 8.61 -2.66 -2.41
CA LEU A 95 9.81 -2.17 -1.76
C LEU A 95 9.52 -1.64 -0.35
N ALA A 96 8.47 -0.84 -0.18
CA ALA A 96 8.06 -0.32 1.11
C ALA A 96 7.69 -1.45 2.09
N ASN A 97 7.03 -2.50 1.62
CA ASN A 97 6.68 -3.66 2.44
C ASN A 97 7.93 -4.44 2.89
N GLN A 98 8.91 -4.62 2.00
CA GLN A 98 10.20 -5.22 2.37
C GLN A 98 10.94 -4.39 3.43
N GLU A 99 10.91 -3.06 3.32
CA GLU A 99 11.52 -2.18 4.32
C GLU A 99 10.79 -2.23 5.67
N LEU A 100 9.47 -2.30 5.66
CA LEU A 100 8.66 -2.49 6.87
C LEU A 100 9.03 -3.81 7.55
N GLU A 101 9.18 -4.90 6.80
CA GLU A 101 9.53 -6.20 7.36
C GLU A 101 10.94 -6.19 7.99
N LYS A 102 11.91 -5.53 7.33
CA LYS A 102 13.23 -5.30 7.93
C LYS A 102 13.14 -4.51 9.24
N ALA A 103 12.29 -3.47 9.30
CA ALA A 103 12.09 -2.68 10.52
C ALA A 103 11.47 -3.52 11.65
N LYS A 104 10.52 -4.40 11.36
CA LYS A 104 9.94 -5.33 12.35
C LYS A 104 10.98 -6.30 12.91
N ILE A 105 11.83 -6.86 12.06
CA ILE A 105 12.93 -7.75 12.50
C ILE A 105 13.88 -7.01 13.46
N ILE A 106 14.21 -5.75 13.17
CA ILE A 106 15.04 -4.93 14.07
C ILE A 106 14.34 -4.75 15.42
N LEU A 107 13.05 -4.40 15.42
CA LEU A 107 12.26 -4.24 16.64
C LEU A 107 12.20 -5.53 17.47
N GLU A 108 12.03 -6.68 16.82
CA GLU A 108 12.00 -7.98 17.48
C GLU A 108 13.34 -8.30 18.15
N LYS A 109 14.46 -8.05 17.46
CA LYS A 109 15.81 -8.20 18.03
C LYS A 109 16.05 -7.28 19.23
N GLU A 110 15.54 -6.04 19.18
CA GLU A 110 15.63 -5.13 20.32
C GLU A 110 14.83 -5.63 21.52
N LYS A 111 13.61 -6.13 21.29
CA LYS A 111 12.77 -6.73 22.35
C LYS A 111 13.43 -7.94 22.99
N GLN A 112 14.02 -8.82 22.17
CA GLN A 112 14.72 -10.01 22.66
C GLN A 112 15.92 -9.62 23.53
N LYS A 113 16.72 -8.63 23.12
CA LYS A 113 17.83 -8.12 23.94
C LYS A 113 17.35 -7.49 25.25
N GLU A 114 16.24 -6.75 25.22
CA GLU A 114 15.68 -6.17 26.45
C GLU A 114 15.22 -7.26 27.43
N LYS A 115 14.61 -8.33 26.92
CA LYS A 115 14.22 -9.50 27.72
C LYS A 115 15.43 -10.19 28.36
N GLU A 116 16.47 -10.48 27.58
CA GLU A 116 17.69 -11.11 28.08
C GLU A 116 18.40 -10.26 29.15
N ILE A 117 18.39 -8.92 28.99
CA ILE A 117 18.95 -8.01 29.99
C ILE A 117 18.11 -8.03 31.28
N LEU A 118 16.79 -8.09 31.16
CA LEU A 118 15.88 -8.17 32.31
C LEU A 118 16.09 -9.48 33.09
N GLU A 119 16.12 -10.62 32.39
CA GLU A 119 16.36 -11.94 32.99
C GLU A 119 17.70 -11.99 33.73
N LYS A 120 18.76 -11.44 33.13
CA LYS A 120 20.08 -11.35 33.80
C LYS A 120 20.06 -10.48 35.06
N LYS A 121 19.30 -9.38 35.05
CA LYS A 121 19.14 -8.52 36.23
C LYS A 121 18.34 -9.21 37.34
N GLU A 122 17.28 -9.93 36.98
CA GLU A 122 16.49 -10.71 37.93
C GLU A 122 17.34 -11.81 38.58
N GLN A 123 18.12 -12.55 37.77
CA GLN A 123 19.02 -13.57 38.30
C GLN A 123 20.06 -12.98 39.26
N ALA A 124 20.70 -11.86 38.89
CA ALA A 124 21.67 -11.19 39.76
C ALA A 124 21.05 -10.77 41.11
N LEU A 125 19.82 -10.26 41.11
CA LEU A 125 19.10 -9.90 42.33
C LEU A 125 18.76 -11.13 43.19
N LEU A 126 18.40 -12.26 42.57
CA LEU A 126 18.15 -13.51 43.29
C LEU A 126 19.43 -14.06 43.93
N ASP A 127 20.54 -14.03 43.21
CA ASP A 127 21.84 -14.49 43.71
C ASP A 127 22.34 -13.61 44.87
N GLU A 128 22.20 -12.27 44.75
CA GLU A 128 22.50 -11.33 45.83
C GLU A 128 21.66 -11.60 47.08
N ASN A 129 20.35 -11.80 46.91
CA ASN A 129 19.44 -12.12 48.01
C ASN A 129 19.79 -13.46 48.68
N ALA A 130 20.15 -14.48 47.89
CA ALA A 130 20.57 -15.77 48.41
C ALA A 130 21.85 -15.66 49.25
N MET A 131 22.84 -14.87 48.81
CA MET A 131 24.05 -14.61 49.60
C MET A 131 23.74 -13.90 50.93
N ILE A 132 22.89 -12.87 50.89
CA ILE A 132 22.48 -12.14 52.11
C ILE A 132 21.82 -13.08 53.11
N LEU A 133 20.90 -13.94 52.66
CA LEU A 133 20.23 -14.92 53.51
C LEU A 133 21.21 -15.96 54.10
N HIS A 134 22.18 -16.40 53.30
CA HIS A 134 23.23 -17.30 53.77
C HIS A 134 24.04 -16.67 54.90
N TRP A 135 24.53 -15.45 54.71
CA TRP A 135 25.29 -14.73 55.73
C TRP A 135 24.47 -14.43 56.99
N GLN A 136 23.19 -14.10 56.87
CA GLN A 136 22.31 -13.95 58.02
C GLN A 136 22.14 -15.25 58.80
N LYS A 137 22.03 -16.38 58.11
CA LYS A 137 21.91 -17.70 58.75
C LYS A 137 23.20 -18.12 59.46
N GLU A 138 24.37 -17.85 58.87
CA GLU A 138 25.66 -18.10 59.52
C GLU A 138 25.87 -17.23 60.77
N GLY A 139 25.48 -15.95 60.71
CA GLY A 139 25.54 -15.04 61.87
C GLY A 139 24.53 -15.38 62.99
N LEU A 140 23.48 -16.14 62.70
CA LEU A 140 22.51 -16.64 63.70
C LEU A 140 22.98 -17.93 64.40
N HIS A 141 23.99 -18.61 63.86
CA HIS A 141 24.56 -19.85 64.40
C HIS A 141 25.97 -19.67 65.00
N ALA A 142 26.47 -18.42 65.06
CA ALA A 142 27.69 -18.01 65.75
C ALA A 142 27.35 -17.37 67.11
#